data_AF-A0A8J3A357-F1
#
_entry.id   AF-A0A8J3A357-F1
#
_cell.length_a   1.000
_cell.length_b   1.000
_cell.length_c   1.000
_cell.angle_alpha   90.00
_cell.angle_beta   90.00
_cell.angle_gamma   90.00
#
_symmetry.space_group_name_H-M   'P 1'
#
loop_
_entity.id
_entity.type
_entity.pdbx_description
1 polymer ?
#
loop_
_entity_poly.entity_id
_entity_poly.type
_entity_poly.pdbx_seq_one_letter_code
_entity_poly.pdbx_strand_id
1 'polypeptide(L)'
;MKTGLKNLAQHAPAGGIPRAAIACLRALAASALALSAGFVLPAIAQVTGEPAIEVDQPAPLPQAPVVGQDGTGEEEGNVEDTSGQDAPATSSLFGVPAIQEEARPLDPFAAMLTQRGPSAIRLSSRTPQLYKTTEGDETFVFQTDGSYGFIRFPCDGGEETLECSLLSGRRAEEILILDATRSPRGDVTYTDQSGAAVLRVTSNGGATLFAPEDGFAGYEDDSIVPLGGRAVLPVGKVGGTLKSPPMAYEIAAQRMRRASEVIEQRHGFYITFMAPGTYAGNQAVLADAVLTTAKGIDHVAADPLGARIVAERLAVVEFVPDAEPSMKLQDGALTVYYNPAAGLQGRPSSLAVTRYLEGAL
;
A
#
# COMPACT_ATOMS: atom_id res chain seq x y z
N MET A 1 54.91 -25.75 31.68
CA MET A 1 54.45 -26.37 30.42
C MET A 1 53.97 -25.21 29.54
N LYS A 2 54.85 -24.52 28.80
CA LYS A 2 55.44 -24.82 27.48
C LYS A 2 54.41 -25.02 26.35
N THR A 3 54.46 -24.07 25.40
CA THR A 3 54.18 -24.14 23.94
C THR A 3 52.73 -24.38 23.48
N GLY A 4 52.18 -23.66 22.50
CA GLY A 4 52.76 -22.63 21.62
C GLY A 4 51.77 -22.05 20.61
N LEU A 5 52.01 -20.79 20.23
CA LEU A 5 51.53 -20.14 19.01
C LEU A 5 52.20 -20.75 17.77
N LYS A 6 51.43 -21.07 16.73
CA LYS A 6 51.86 -21.15 15.31
C LYS A 6 50.66 -20.75 14.42
N ASN A 7 50.73 -19.61 13.76
CA ASN A 7 51.07 -19.45 12.33
C ASN A 7 50.02 -20.00 11.37
N LEU A 8 49.25 -19.09 10.76
CA LEU A 8 48.58 -19.28 9.47
C LEU A 8 48.59 -17.93 8.74
N ALA A 9 49.71 -17.71 8.06
CA ALA A 9 49.86 -16.74 6.99
C ALA A 9 50.06 -17.53 5.68
N GLN A 10 49.76 -16.87 4.57
CA GLN A 10 50.08 -17.23 3.19
C GLN A 10 49.14 -18.25 2.55
N HIS A 11 48.31 -17.77 1.61
CA HIS A 11 48.19 -18.31 0.24
C HIS A 11 47.49 -17.25 -0.62
N ALA A 12 48.28 -16.43 -1.32
CA ALA A 12 47.82 -15.56 -2.40
C ALA A 12 48.14 -16.25 -3.73
N PRO A 13 47.18 -16.47 -4.64
CA PRO A 13 47.48 -16.93 -5.99
C PRO A 13 47.95 -15.75 -6.86
N ALA A 14 49.16 -15.89 -7.40
CA ALA A 14 49.70 -15.06 -8.45
C ALA A 14 48.96 -15.35 -9.77
N GLY A 15 47.99 -14.50 -10.12
CA GLY A 15 47.36 -14.46 -11.43
C GLY A 15 47.94 -13.33 -12.28
N GLY A 16 48.81 -13.68 -13.23
CA GLY A 16 49.29 -12.75 -14.25
C GLY A 16 48.18 -12.43 -15.25
N ILE A 17 47.91 -11.13 -15.45
CA ILE A 17 47.02 -10.63 -16.50
C ILE A 17 47.88 -9.96 -17.59
N PRO A 18 47.61 -10.25 -18.88
CA PRO A 18 48.51 -9.99 -20.01
C PRO A 18 48.73 -8.51 -20.36
N ARG A 19 49.94 -8.23 -20.87
CA ARG A 19 50.43 -6.95 -21.42
C ARG A 19 49.78 -6.56 -22.76
N ALA A 20 48.45 -6.53 -22.84
CA ALA A 20 47.72 -6.13 -24.06
C ALA A 20 46.69 -5.00 -23.84
N ALA A 21 46.73 -4.29 -22.71
CA ALA A 21 45.81 -3.18 -22.42
C ALA A 21 46.53 -1.88 -21.99
N ILE A 22 47.72 -1.63 -22.52
CA ILE A 22 48.46 -0.36 -22.37
C ILE A 22 48.66 0.25 -23.76
N ALA A 23 47.56 0.61 -24.42
CA ALA A 23 47.58 1.35 -25.69
C ALA A 23 46.29 2.12 -26.03
N CYS A 24 45.36 2.30 -25.08
CA CYS A 24 44.10 3.01 -25.36
C CYS A 24 43.70 3.98 -24.25
N LEU A 25 44.68 4.73 -23.72
CA LEU A 25 44.44 5.77 -22.70
C LEU A 25 45.26 7.05 -22.97
N ARG A 26 45.37 7.42 -24.26
CA ARG A 26 46.01 8.68 -24.72
C ARG A 26 45.27 9.38 -25.86
N ALA A 27 43.95 9.18 -25.98
CA ALA A 27 43.16 9.81 -27.04
C ALA A 27 41.79 10.31 -26.53
N LEU A 28 41.78 11.11 -25.46
CA LEU A 28 40.60 11.90 -25.05
C LEU A 28 41.04 13.08 -24.17
N ALA A 29 41.90 13.93 -24.74
CA ALA A 29 42.28 15.21 -24.16
C ALA A 29 42.57 16.20 -25.30
N ALA A 30 41.54 16.54 -26.08
CA ALA A 30 41.51 17.72 -26.96
C ALA A 30 40.15 17.79 -27.65
N SER A 31 39.18 18.49 -27.07
CA SER A 31 38.09 19.19 -27.79
C SER A 31 37.27 20.00 -26.79
N ALA A 32 37.89 21.04 -26.26
CA ALA A 32 37.20 22.23 -25.81
C ALA A 32 37.68 23.36 -26.73
N LEU A 33 36.80 23.86 -27.60
CA LEU A 33 36.64 25.27 -27.98
C LEU A 33 35.75 25.38 -29.22
N ALA A 34 34.93 26.43 -29.21
CA ALA A 34 34.16 27.00 -30.32
C ALA A 34 32.86 26.27 -30.70
N LEU A 35 31.74 26.79 -30.19
CA LEU A 35 30.71 27.38 -31.06
C LEU A 35 29.78 28.28 -30.21
N SER A 36 30.19 29.53 -30.05
CA SER A 36 29.30 30.65 -29.76
C SER A 36 28.78 31.18 -31.09
N ALA A 37 27.57 30.78 -31.48
CA ALA A 37 26.84 31.38 -32.61
C ALA A 37 25.43 31.74 -32.14
N GLY A 38 25.12 33.02 -32.28
CA GLY A 38 23.98 33.69 -31.66
C GLY A 38 22.63 33.14 -32.11
N PHE A 39 21.76 32.93 -31.12
CA PHE A 39 20.33 32.84 -31.34
C PHE A 39 19.76 34.27 -31.36
N VAL A 40 19.39 34.72 -32.57
CA VAL A 40 18.58 35.91 -32.79
C VAL A 40 17.13 35.55 -32.46
N LEU A 41 16.59 36.16 -31.42
CA LEU A 41 15.17 36.12 -31.09
C LEU A 41 14.34 36.82 -32.19
N PRO A 42 13.33 36.19 -32.79
CA PRO A 42 12.33 36.94 -33.56
C PRO A 42 11.41 37.67 -32.58
N ALA A 43 11.48 38.99 -32.60
CA ALA A 43 10.45 39.86 -32.05
C ALA A 43 9.15 39.65 -32.82
N ILE A 44 8.13 39.09 -32.17
CA ILE A 44 6.77 39.04 -32.73
C ILE A 44 5.87 39.93 -31.87
N ALA A 45 5.53 41.04 -32.53
CA ALA A 45 4.39 41.94 -32.39
C ALA A 45 3.46 41.74 -31.18
N GLN A 46 3.41 42.78 -30.34
CA GLN A 46 2.23 43.09 -29.54
C GLN A 46 1.07 43.45 -30.46
N VAL A 47 0.03 42.62 -30.46
CA VAL A 47 -1.28 42.96 -31.05
C VAL A 47 -2.12 43.54 -29.92
N THR A 48 -2.24 44.86 -29.91
CA THR A 48 -3.26 45.59 -29.15
C THR A 48 -4.60 45.42 -29.83
N GLY A 49 -5.52 44.72 -29.17
CA GLY A 49 -6.89 44.54 -29.61
C GLY A 49 -7.82 44.34 -28.43
N GLU A 50 -8.31 45.45 -27.85
CA GLU A 50 -9.55 45.46 -27.08
C GLU A 50 -10.72 45.08 -28.01
N PRO A 51 -11.63 44.23 -27.52
CA PRO A 51 -13.01 44.67 -27.49
C PRO A 51 -13.69 44.46 -26.13
N ALA A 52 -14.14 45.59 -25.58
CA ALA A 52 -15.45 45.85 -24.98
C ALA A 52 -16.42 44.68 -24.68
N ILE A 53 -16.92 44.68 -23.42
CA ILE A 53 -18.29 44.30 -22.95
C ILE A 53 -18.55 42.78 -22.92
N GLU A 54 -18.99 42.12 -21.84
CA GLU A 54 -20.05 42.42 -20.88
C GLU A 54 -19.77 41.68 -19.55
N VAL A 55 -19.83 42.38 -18.42
CA VAL A 55 -19.74 41.79 -17.07
C VAL A 55 -21.16 41.46 -16.62
N ASP A 56 -21.55 40.20 -16.75
CA ASP A 56 -22.79 39.70 -16.13
C ASP A 56 -22.51 39.45 -14.64
N GLN A 57 -23.04 40.34 -13.79
CA GLN A 57 -22.96 40.25 -12.34
C GLN A 57 -23.92 39.16 -11.84
N PRO A 58 -23.45 38.10 -11.15
CA PRO A 58 -24.37 37.22 -10.45
C PRO A 58 -25.00 37.96 -9.27
N ALA A 59 -26.34 37.90 -9.22
CA ALA A 59 -27.18 38.50 -8.20
C ALA A 59 -26.76 38.15 -6.75
N PRO A 60 -26.87 39.09 -5.80
CA PRO A 60 -26.58 38.83 -4.40
C PRO A 60 -27.60 37.84 -3.81
N LEU A 61 -27.08 36.77 -3.20
CA LEU A 61 -27.86 35.82 -2.42
C LEU A 61 -28.52 36.51 -1.21
N PRO A 62 -29.76 36.13 -0.84
CA PRO A 62 -30.44 36.67 0.33
C PRO A 62 -29.75 36.24 1.62
N GLN A 63 -29.42 37.23 2.45
CA GLN A 63 -28.87 37.05 3.79
C GLN A 63 -29.90 36.37 4.69
N ALA A 64 -29.52 35.25 5.29
CA ALA A 64 -30.29 34.62 6.36
C ALA A 64 -30.17 35.44 7.67
N PRO A 65 -31.25 35.51 8.48
CA PRO A 65 -31.26 36.29 9.70
C PRO A 65 -30.33 35.69 10.77
N VAL A 66 -29.47 36.55 11.31
CA VAL A 66 -28.68 36.34 12.51
C VAL A 66 -29.63 36.25 13.71
N VAL A 67 -29.80 35.04 14.25
CA VAL A 67 -30.39 34.83 15.58
C VAL A 67 -29.23 34.71 16.56
N GLY A 68 -29.06 35.76 17.35
CA GLY A 68 -28.23 35.72 18.55
C GLY A 68 -28.93 34.91 19.64
N GLN A 69 -28.15 34.18 20.43
CA GLN A 69 -28.54 33.96 21.81
C GLN A 69 -27.31 33.74 22.69
N ASP A 70 -27.23 34.62 23.68
CA ASP A 70 -26.35 34.61 24.83
C ASP A 70 -26.44 33.30 25.62
N GLY A 71 -25.34 32.95 26.28
CA GLY A 71 -25.28 31.78 27.14
C GLY A 71 -23.97 31.68 27.91
N THR A 72 -23.68 32.71 28.71
CA THR A 72 -22.75 32.64 29.84
C THR A 72 -23.21 31.55 30.82
N GLY A 73 -22.34 30.60 31.12
CA GLY A 73 -22.51 29.61 32.18
C GLY A 73 -21.18 29.36 32.85
N GLU A 74 -20.87 30.21 33.82
CA GLU A 74 -19.93 29.93 34.90
C GLU A 74 -20.53 28.80 35.75
N GLU A 75 -19.78 27.74 36.00
CA GLU A 75 -20.03 26.92 37.19
C GLU A 75 -18.68 26.48 37.78
N GLU A 76 -18.28 27.22 38.80
CA GLU A 76 -17.28 26.85 39.77
C GLU A 76 -17.78 25.64 40.58
N GLY A 77 -17.00 24.57 40.62
CA GLY A 77 -17.28 23.37 41.40
C GLY A 77 -16.01 22.87 42.06
N ASN A 78 -15.70 23.51 43.18
CA ASN A 78 -14.62 23.21 44.12
C ASN A 78 -14.88 21.87 44.87
N VAL A 79 -13.83 21.39 45.54
CA VAL A 79 -13.86 20.62 46.81
C VAL A 79 -13.46 19.12 46.80
N GLU A 80 -12.44 18.88 47.65
CA GLU A 80 -12.10 17.71 48.48
C GLU A 80 -11.22 16.55 47.96
N ASP A 81 -9.91 16.75 48.21
CA ASP A 81 -9.08 15.93 49.11
C ASP A 81 -9.85 14.88 49.94
N THR A 82 -9.42 13.62 49.89
CA THR A 82 -9.35 12.76 51.09
C THR A 82 -8.33 11.65 50.88
N SER A 83 -7.29 11.74 51.70
CA SER A 83 -6.31 10.71 51.99
C SER A 83 -6.90 9.53 52.78
N GLY A 84 -6.46 8.32 52.44
CA GLY A 84 -6.09 7.25 53.38
C GLY A 84 -7.20 6.43 54.04
N GLN A 85 -7.17 5.10 53.85
CA GLN A 85 -7.11 4.17 54.98
C GLN A 85 -6.87 2.71 54.57
N ASP A 86 -6.02 2.09 55.38
CA ASP A 86 -5.65 0.67 55.45
C ASP A 86 -6.84 -0.28 55.72
N ALA A 87 -6.78 -1.49 55.12
CA ALA A 87 -7.13 -2.86 55.60
C ALA A 87 -8.42 -3.11 56.46
N PRO A 88 -8.90 -4.36 56.72
CA PRO A 88 -8.38 -5.69 56.40
C PRO A 88 -9.42 -6.68 55.80
N ALA A 89 -8.94 -7.92 55.59
CA ALA A 89 -9.64 -9.12 55.18
C ALA A 89 -10.99 -9.39 55.88
N THR A 90 -11.98 -9.86 55.12
CA THR A 90 -13.09 -10.66 55.63
C THR A 90 -13.43 -11.80 54.67
N SER A 91 -13.33 -12.99 55.24
CA SER A 91 -13.75 -14.28 54.73
C SER A 91 -15.25 -14.30 54.43
N SER A 92 -15.65 -14.81 53.27
CA SER A 92 -17.01 -15.32 53.07
C SER A 92 -16.98 -16.67 52.36
N LEU A 93 -17.13 -17.70 53.20
CA LEU A 93 -17.57 -19.05 52.82
C LEU A 93 -19.05 -18.95 52.42
N PHE A 94 -19.37 -19.09 51.15
CA PHE A 94 -20.72 -19.43 50.70
C PHE A 94 -20.65 -20.71 49.86
N GLY A 95 -21.23 -21.77 50.43
CA GLY A 95 -21.36 -23.07 49.80
C GLY A 95 -22.34 -23.01 48.62
N VAL A 96 -21.87 -23.47 47.47
CA VAL A 96 -22.70 -23.77 46.30
C VAL A 96 -23.30 -25.17 46.51
N PRO A 97 -24.63 -25.35 46.49
CA PRO A 97 -25.22 -26.67 46.48
C PRO A 97 -24.90 -27.36 45.14
N ALA A 98 -24.39 -28.58 45.22
CA ALA A 98 -24.16 -29.45 44.08
C ALA A 98 -25.51 -29.76 43.40
N ILE A 99 -25.71 -29.21 42.20
CA ILE A 99 -26.77 -29.65 41.30
C ILE A 99 -26.30 -30.99 40.73
N GLN A 100 -26.93 -32.08 41.17
CA GLN A 100 -26.82 -33.38 40.51
C GLN A 100 -27.50 -33.27 39.15
N GLU A 101 -26.67 -33.13 38.12
CA GLU A 101 -27.09 -33.13 36.73
C GLU A 101 -27.39 -34.58 36.31
N GLU A 102 -28.67 -34.95 36.38
CA GLU A 102 -29.18 -36.20 35.81
C GLU A 102 -28.85 -36.24 34.32
N ALA A 103 -27.99 -37.19 33.94
CA ALA A 103 -27.60 -37.49 32.57
C ALA A 103 -28.83 -37.91 31.75
N ARG A 104 -29.49 -36.95 31.12
CA ARG A 104 -30.51 -37.24 30.11
C ARG A 104 -29.83 -37.89 28.90
N PRO A 105 -30.43 -38.95 28.32
CA PRO A 105 -29.89 -39.59 27.13
C PRO A 105 -29.85 -38.56 26.00
N LEU A 106 -28.63 -38.21 25.58
CA LEU A 106 -28.36 -37.37 24.41
C LEU A 106 -28.93 -38.06 23.17
N ASP A 107 -29.94 -37.44 22.57
CA ASP A 107 -30.46 -37.85 21.27
C ASP A 107 -29.32 -37.73 20.23
N PRO A 108 -28.86 -38.84 19.63
CA PRO A 108 -27.74 -38.85 18.69
C PRO A 108 -28.03 -38.02 17.42
N PHE A 109 -29.30 -37.72 17.13
CA PHE A 109 -29.68 -36.87 16.00
C PHE A 109 -29.74 -35.38 16.37
N ALA A 110 -29.96 -35.03 17.64
CA ALA A 110 -29.91 -33.63 18.08
C ALA A 110 -28.50 -33.04 17.92
N ALA A 111 -27.44 -33.84 18.12
CA ALA A 111 -26.06 -33.43 17.88
C ALA A 111 -25.76 -33.13 16.39
N MET A 112 -26.46 -33.78 15.45
CA MET A 112 -26.28 -33.53 14.01
C MET A 112 -27.10 -32.33 13.48
N LEU A 113 -28.15 -31.92 14.19
CA LEU A 113 -29.10 -30.91 13.70
C LEU A 113 -29.01 -29.55 14.40
N THR A 114 -28.51 -29.47 15.64
CA THR A 114 -28.58 -28.21 16.42
C THR A 114 -27.25 -27.59 16.83
N GLN A 115 -26.11 -28.09 16.35
CA GLN A 115 -24.84 -27.35 16.45
C GLN A 115 -24.33 -26.96 15.07
N ARG A 116 -24.97 -25.95 14.47
CA ARG A 116 -24.16 -24.93 13.79
C ARG A 116 -23.27 -24.34 14.88
N GLY A 117 -22.06 -24.89 15.01
CA GLY A 117 -21.09 -24.44 16.00
C GLY A 117 -20.93 -22.92 15.93
N PRO A 118 -20.57 -22.26 17.04
CA PRO A 118 -20.32 -20.82 17.07
C PRO A 118 -19.03 -20.49 16.31
N SER A 119 -19.00 -20.66 14.98
CA SER A 119 -17.82 -20.34 14.13
C SER A 119 -18.02 -20.70 12.65
N ALA A 120 -19.19 -20.47 12.07
CA ALA A 120 -19.15 -19.94 10.70
C ALA A 120 -18.66 -18.50 10.85
N ILE A 121 -17.34 -18.32 11.00
CA ILE A 121 -16.67 -17.03 11.02
C ILE A 121 -17.12 -16.33 9.74
N ARG A 122 -18.09 -15.43 9.89
CA ARG A 122 -18.56 -14.64 8.76
C ARG A 122 -17.39 -13.76 8.38
N LEU A 123 -16.76 -14.08 7.25
CA LEU A 123 -15.74 -13.26 6.58
C LEU A 123 -16.21 -11.81 6.32
N SER A 124 -17.48 -11.50 6.60
CA SER A 124 -18.05 -10.14 6.61
C SER A 124 -17.74 -9.35 7.88
N SER A 125 -16.68 -9.64 8.63
CA SER A 125 -16.37 -8.84 9.82
C SER A 125 -15.74 -7.52 9.40
N ARG A 126 -16.32 -6.41 9.88
CA ARG A 126 -15.74 -5.07 9.72
C ARG A 126 -14.38 -4.91 10.40
N THR A 127 -14.03 -5.84 11.29
CA THR A 127 -12.72 -5.92 11.94
C THR A 127 -11.74 -6.71 11.07
N PRO A 128 -10.49 -6.27 10.93
CA PRO A 128 -9.46 -7.06 10.25
C PRO A 128 -9.28 -8.45 10.88
N GLN A 129 -9.17 -9.48 10.03
CA GLN A 129 -8.90 -10.85 10.43
C GLN A 129 -7.63 -11.35 9.74
N LEU A 130 -6.82 -12.13 10.46
CA LEU A 130 -5.64 -12.80 9.94
C LEU A 130 -6.05 -14.18 9.41
N TYR A 131 -5.63 -14.48 8.19
CA TYR A 131 -5.82 -15.76 7.52
C TYR A 131 -4.46 -16.37 7.24
N LYS A 132 -4.43 -17.71 7.17
CA LYS A 132 -3.28 -18.49 6.75
C LYS A 132 -3.69 -19.50 5.69
N THR A 133 -2.87 -19.68 4.66
CA THR A 133 -3.08 -20.75 3.67
C THR A 133 -2.87 -22.12 4.31
N THR A 134 -3.57 -23.16 3.84
CA THR A 134 -3.41 -24.52 4.38
C THR A 134 -2.21 -25.25 3.79
N GLU A 135 -1.81 -24.86 2.59
CA GLU A 135 -0.74 -25.50 1.81
C GLU A 135 0.62 -24.79 1.97
N GLY A 136 0.62 -23.57 2.50
CA GLY A 136 1.83 -22.77 2.72
C GLY A 136 1.85 -22.08 4.08
N ASP A 137 2.92 -21.33 4.33
CA ASP A 137 3.05 -20.47 5.51
C ASP A 137 2.58 -19.03 5.26
N GLU A 138 2.04 -18.75 4.07
CA GLU A 138 1.55 -17.43 3.70
C GLU A 138 0.38 -17.00 4.59
N THR A 139 0.51 -15.78 5.11
CA THR A 139 -0.54 -15.14 5.89
C THR A 139 -1.01 -13.89 5.18
N PHE A 140 -2.27 -13.51 5.43
CA PHE A 140 -2.80 -12.22 4.99
C PHE A 140 -3.84 -11.69 5.96
N VAL A 141 -3.98 -10.38 6.00
CA VAL A 141 -5.03 -9.69 6.75
C VAL A 141 -6.11 -9.27 5.77
N PHE A 142 -7.36 -9.61 6.10
CA PHE A 142 -8.52 -9.25 5.29
C PHE A 142 -9.58 -8.53 6.13
N GLN A 143 -10.15 -7.47 5.57
CA GLN A 143 -11.21 -6.67 6.17
C GLN A 143 -12.25 -6.33 5.10
N THR A 144 -13.54 -6.43 5.43
CA THR A 144 -14.63 -6.00 4.55
C THR A 144 -15.21 -4.66 4.98
N ASP A 145 -15.52 -3.78 4.04
CA ASP A 145 -16.29 -2.56 4.25
C ASP A 145 -17.31 -2.35 3.13
N GLY A 146 -18.58 -2.66 3.42
CA GLY A 146 -19.66 -2.56 2.43
C GLY A 146 -19.46 -3.54 1.27
N SER A 147 -19.36 -3.00 0.04
CA SER A 147 -19.10 -3.75 -1.19
C SER A 147 -17.62 -3.98 -1.48
N TYR A 148 -16.73 -3.48 -0.62
CA TYR A 148 -15.29 -3.59 -0.82
C TYR A 148 -14.64 -4.54 0.18
N GLY A 149 -13.63 -5.27 -0.28
CA GLY A 149 -12.67 -5.99 0.54
C GLY A 149 -11.32 -5.27 0.53
N PHE A 150 -10.62 -5.29 1.65
CA PHE A 150 -9.23 -4.86 1.75
C PHE A 150 -8.41 -6.09 2.14
N ILE A 151 -7.42 -6.43 1.33
CA ILE A 151 -6.48 -7.50 1.63
C ILE A 151 -5.07 -6.93 1.68
N ARG A 152 -4.28 -7.41 2.64
CA ARG A 152 -2.89 -7.00 2.86
C ARG A 152 -2.08 -8.23 3.25
N PHE A 153 -0.91 -8.44 2.63
CA PHE A 153 -0.05 -9.60 2.86
C PHE A 153 1.14 -9.23 3.74
N PRO A 154 1.17 -9.62 5.04
CA PRO A 154 2.29 -9.42 5.94
C PRO A 154 3.67 -9.67 5.32
N CYS A 155 4.57 -8.69 5.41
CA CYS A 155 5.99 -8.90 5.16
C CYS A 155 6.50 -9.94 6.14
N ASP A 156 7.12 -10.99 5.62
CA ASP A 156 7.86 -11.93 6.44
C ASP A 156 9.24 -11.37 6.79
N GLY A 157 9.79 -11.77 7.94
CA GLY A 157 10.98 -11.17 8.57
C GLY A 157 12.29 -11.30 7.78
N GLY A 158 12.26 -11.83 6.56
CA GLY A 158 13.41 -12.00 5.67
C GLY A 158 13.15 -11.65 4.21
N GLU A 159 11.99 -11.08 3.85
CA GLU A 159 11.69 -10.72 2.46
C GLU A 159 12.31 -9.37 2.07
N GLU A 160 13.03 -9.35 0.96
CA GLU A 160 13.65 -8.14 0.38
C GLU A 160 12.75 -7.50 -0.71
N THR A 161 11.43 -7.66 -0.64
CA THR A 161 10.52 -6.98 -1.59
C THR A 161 10.62 -5.46 -1.43
N LEU A 162 10.32 -4.70 -2.50
CA LEU A 162 10.42 -3.24 -2.47
C LEU A 162 9.59 -2.65 -1.32
N GLU A 163 8.40 -3.18 -1.12
CA GLU A 163 7.47 -2.76 -0.06
C GLU A 163 8.06 -2.93 1.34
N CYS A 164 8.66 -4.10 1.62
CA CYS A 164 9.30 -4.37 2.91
C CYS A 164 10.57 -3.51 3.11
N SER A 165 11.27 -3.15 2.03
CA SER A 165 12.48 -2.30 2.07
C SER A 165 12.18 -0.79 2.15
N LEU A 166 11.04 -0.33 1.61
CA LEU A 166 10.66 1.09 1.57
C LEU A 166 10.38 1.67 2.96
N LEU A 167 10.01 0.83 3.92
CA LEU A 167 9.74 1.25 5.28
C LEU A 167 10.70 0.55 6.24
N SER A 168 11.93 1.06 6.36
CA SER A 168 12.91 0.62 7.36
C SER A 168 12.30 0.44 8.75
N GLY A 169 11.88 -0.76 9.10
CA GLY A 169 11.30 -1.12 10.40
C GLY A 169 9.78 -0.94 10.59
N ARG A 170 8.99 -0.60 9.55
CA ARG A 170 7.52 -0.68 9.61
C ARG A 170 7.05 -1.46 8.39
N ARG A 171 6.28 -2.53 8.54
CA ARG A 171 5.90 -3.37 7.39
C ARG A 171 5.01 -2.56 6.43
N ALA A 172 5.54 -2.19 5.27
CA ALA A 172 4.75 -1.60 4.18
C ALA A 172 4.35 -2.74 3.29
N GLU A 173 3.05 -2.91 3.14
CA GLU A 173 2.46 -3.86 2.22
C GLU A 173 1.35 -3.10 1.54
N GLU A 174 1.26 -3.20 0.23
CA GLU A 174 0.13 -2.67 -0.49
C GLU A 174 -1.16 -3.28 0.05
N ILE A 175 -2.12 -2.39 0.31
CA ILE A 175 -3.48 -2.78 0.65
C ILE A 175 -4.23 -2.82 -0.67
N LEU A 176 -4.51 -4.03 -1.14
CA LEU A 176 -5.31 -4.23 -2.34
C LEU A 176 -6.78 -4.02 -2.01
N ILE A 177 -7.45 -3.32 -2.91
CA ILE A 177 -8.87 -3.03 -2.83
C ILE A 177 -9.56 -3.99 -3.77
N LEU A 178 -10.54 -4.71 -3.24
CA LEU A 178 -11.26 -5.73 -3.95
C LEU A 178 -12.74 -5.40 -4.04
N ASP A 179 -13.34 -5.65 -5.19
CA ASP A 179 -14.78 -5.53 -5.42
C ASP A 179 -15.50 -6.84 -5.08
N ALA A 180 -16.53 -6.76 -4.25
CA ALA A 180 -17.29 -7.92 -3.83
C ALA A 180 -18.46 -8.21 -4.78
N THR A 181 -18.39 -9.34 -5.48
CA THR A 181 -19.48 -9.85 -6.33
C THR A 181 -20.14 -11.07 -5.68
N ARG A 182 -21.43 -10.95 -5.35
CA ARG A 182 -22.20 -12.05 -4.76
C ARG A 182 -22.73 -12.99 -5.85
N SER A 183 -22.41 -14.27 -5.71
CA SER A 183 -22.92 -15.35 -6.55
C SER A 183 -24.32 -15.83 -6.10
N PRO A 184 -25.14 -16.44 -7.00
CA PRO A 184 -26.48 -16.93 -6.67
C PRO A 184 -26.54 -17.93 -5.51
N ARG A 185 -25.47 -18.71 -5.31
CA ARG A 185 -25.35 -19.70 -4.22
C ARG A 185 -24.94 -19.07 -2.88
N GLY A 186 -24.82 -17.75 -2.81
CA GLY A 186 -24.42 -17.03 -1.59
C GLY A 186 -22.92 -16.90 -1.38
N ASP A 187 -22.10 -17.43 -2.30
CA ASP A 187 -20.66 -17.20 -2.32
C ASP A 187 -20.37 -15.74 -2.69
N VAL A 188 -19.26 -15.19 -2.22
CA VAL A 188 -18.78 -13.86 -2.56
C VAL A 188 -17.39 -13.99 -3.16
N THR A 189 -17.24 -13.51 -4.38
CA THR A 189 -15.94 -13.41 -5.05
C THR A 189 -15.47 -11.97 -4.95
N TYR A 190 -14.26 -11.79 -4.42
CA TYR A 190 -13.56 -10.52 -4.36
C TYR A 190 -12.57 -10.46 -5.51
N THR A 191 -12.76 -9.50 -6.40
CA THR A 191 -11.92 -9.26 -7.58
C THR A 191 -11.07 -8.03 -7.38
N ASP A 192 -9.86 -8.00 -7.91
CA ASP A 192 -9.05 -6.77 -7.92
C ASP A 192 -9.54 -5.77 -8.99
N GLN A 193 -8.78 -4.69 -9.15
CA GLN A 193 -9.03 -3.63 -10.12
C GLN A 193 -8.95 -4.10 -11.58
N SER A 194 -8.31 -5.24 -11.83
CA SER A 194 -8.28 -5.87 -13.15
C SER A 194 -9.48 -6.77 -13.42
N GLY A 195 -10.29 -7.08 -12.41
CA GLY A 195 -11.35 -8.08 -12.51
C GLY A 195 -10.87 -9.50 -12.20
N ALA A 196 -9.58 -9.71 -11.97
CA ALA A 196 -9.05 -11.02 -11.57
C ALA A 196 -9.57 -11.40 -10.17
N ALA A 197 -10.03 -12.65 -10.03
CA ALA A 197 -10.49 -13.15 -8.75
C ALA A 197 -9.30 -13.30 -7.79
N VAL A 198 -9.35 -12.63 -6.64
CA VAL A 198 -8.30 -12.67 -5.61
C VAL A 198 -8.70 -13.58 -4.46
N LEU A 199 -9.93 -13.43 -3.95
CA LEU A 199 -10.41 -14.18 -2.80
C LEU A 199 -11.85 -14.60 -3.05
N ARG A 200 -12.18 -15.87 -2.85
CA ARG A 200 -13.57 -16.33 -2.81
C ARG A 200 -13.93 -16.81 -1.43
N VAL A 201 -15.10 -16.40 -0.99
CA VAL A 201 -15.71 -16.78 0.27
C VAL A 201 -16.97 -17.57 -0.04
N THR A 202 -17.02 -18.80 0.42
CA THR A 202 -18.20 -19.66 0.30
C THR A 202 -19.25 -19.30 1.35
N SER A 203 -20.51 -19.61 1.06
CA SER A 203 -21.63 -19.35 1.98
C SER A 203 -21.49 -20.03 3.36
N ASN A 204 -20.75 -21.14 3.43
CA ASN A 204 -20.41 -21.87 4.65
C ASN A 204 -19.18 -21.32 5.39
N GLY A 205 -18.57 -20.25 4.90
CA GLY A 205 -17.43 -19.57 5.55
C GLY A 205 -16.06 -20.15 5.21
N GLY A 206 -15.98 -21.15 4.32
CA GLY A 206 -14.71 -21.54 3.72
C GLY A 206 -14.23 -20.45 2.76
N ALA A 207 -12.92 -20.22 2.70
CA ALA A 207 -12.35 -19.25 1.80
C ALA A 207 -11.23 -19.88 0.96
N THR A 208 -11.07 -19.35 -0.25
CA THR A 208 -10.06 -19.76 -1.22
C THR A 208 -9.36 -18.52 -1.74
N LEU A 209 -8.05 -18.46 -1.56
CA LEU A 209 -7.20 -17.41 -2.08
C LEU A 209 -6.66 -17.83 -3.46
N PHE A 210 -6.85 -16.96 -4.45
CA PHE A 210 -6.41 -17.13 -5.84
C PHE A 210 -5.23 -16.22 -6.20
N ALA A 211 -4.81 -15.34 -5.28
CA ALA A 211 -3.67 -14.45 -5.49
C ALA A 211 -2.38 -15.25 -5.76
N PRO A 212 -1.55 -14.83 -6.74
CA PRO A 212 -0.30 -15.48 -7.08
C PRO A 212 0.73 -15.36 -5.95
N GLU A 213 1.56 -16.40 -5.78
CA GLU A 213 2.60 -16.50 -4.75
C GLU A 213 3.76 -15.51 -4.95
N ASP A 214 4.06 -15.10 -6.18
CA ASP A 214 5.26 -14.32 -6.53
C ASP A 214 4.97 -12.94 -7.15
N GLY A 215 3.81 -12.36 -6.83
CA GLY A 215 3.36 -11.10 -7.44
C GLY A 215 2.62 -11.31 -8.76
N PHE A 216 1.92 -10.26 -9.19
CA PHE A 216 0.95 -10.28 -10.30
C PHE A 216 1.56 -10.43 -11.71
N ALA A 217 2.78 -10.94 -11.82
CA ALA A 217 3.43 -11.23 -13.08
C ALA A 217 2.87 -12.54 -13.67
N GLY A 218 1.79 -12.46 -14.45
CA GLY A 218 1.38 -13.61 -15.28
C GLY A 218 -0.10 -13.81 -15.59
N TYR A 219 -0.98 -12.80 -15.45
CA TYR A 219 -2.37 -12.95 -15.90
C TYR A 219 -2.57 -12.34 -17.29
N GLU A 220 -2.50 -13.18 -18.33
CA GLU A 220 -2.89 -12.87 -19.72
C GLU A 220 -4.38 -13.13 -20.02
N ASP A 221 -5.23 -13.48 -19.04
CA ASP A 221 -6.66 -13.74 -19.30
C ASP A 221 -7.58 -13.26 -18.17
N ASP A 222 -8.35 -12.19 -18.44
CA ASP A 222 -9.26 -11.50 -17.52
C ASP A 222 -10.55 -12.31 -17.18
N SER A 223 -10.72 -13.55 -17.69
CA SER A 223 -11.99 -14.29 -17.58
C SER A 223 -11.94 -15.63 -16.85
N ILE A 224 -10.77 -16.11 -16.40
CA ILE A 224 -10.66 -17.47 -15.85
C ILE A 224 -10.35 -17.39 -14.35
N VAL A 225 -11.30 -17.86 -13.53
CA VAL A 225 -11.02 -18.16 -12.11
C VAL A 225 -9.85 -19.14 -12.10
N PRO A 226 -8.71 -18.79 -11.48
CA PRO A 226 -7.52 -19.63 -11.55
C PRO A 226 -7.87 -21.04 -11.06
N LEU A 227 -7.54 -22.05 -11.85
CA LEU A 227 -7.82 -23.46 -11.50
C LEU A 227 -6.99 -23.92 -10.27
N GLY A 228 -6.01 -23.11 -9.84
CA GLY A 228 -5.27 -23.26 -8.59
C GLY A 228 -5.67 -22.17 -7.59
N GLY A 229 -6.48 -22.53 -6.60
CA GLY A 229 -6.77 -21.66 -5.45
C GLY A 229 -6.45 -22.41 -4.16
N ARG A 230 -5.87 -21.72 -3.19
CA ARG A 230 -5.43 -22.30 -1.93
C ARG A 230 -6.50 -22.12 -0.87
N ALA A 231 -6.83 -23.17 -0.13
CA ALA A 231 -7.73 -23.04 1.01
C ALA A 231 -7.08 -22.19 2.09
N VAL A 232 -7.87 -21.31 2.71
CA VAL A 232 -7.39 -20.41 3.77
C VAL A 232 -8.26 -20.54 5.00
N LEU A 233 -7.61 -20.47 6.16
CA LEU A 233 -8.26 -20.58 7.46
C LEU A 233 -8.03 -19.30 8.26
N PRO A 234 -9.08 -18.78 8.93
CA PRO A 234 -8.91 -17.68 9.87
C PRO A 234 -8.10 -18.16 11.07
N VAL A 235 -6.98 -17.49 11.36
CA VAL A 235 -6.08 -17.83 12.48
C VAL A 235 -6.22 -16.86 13.65
N GLY A 236 -6.82 -15.68 13.43
CA GLY A 236 -7.03 -14.72 14.52
C GLY A 236 -7.67 -13.41 14.08
N LYS A 237 -7.98 -12.56 15.06
CA LYS A 237 -8.38 -11.17 14.82
C LYS A 237 -7.15 -10.28 14.92
N VAL A 238 -7.05 -9.30 14.04
CA VAL A 238 -6.00 -8.27 14.09
C VAL A 238 -6.65 -6.97 14.56
N GLY A 239 -6.02 -6.30 15.53
CA GLY A 239 -6.47 -4.98 15.97
C GLY A 239 -6.28 -3.93 14.88
N GLY A 240 -7.09 -2.87 14.92
CA GLY A 240 -6.97 -1.72 14.02
C GLY A 240 -7.85 -1.78 12.77
N THR A 241 -7.41 -1.10 11.72
CA THR A 241 -8.11 -0.97 10.44
C THR A 241 -7.08 -1.05 9.31
N LEU A 242 -7.46 -1.64 8.17
CA LEU A 242 -6.70 -1.61 6.93
C LEU A 242 -6.91 -0.28 6.18
N LYS A 243 -7.69 0.67 6.70
CA LYS A 243 -7.73 2.03 6.16
C LYS A 243 -6.43 2.76 6.47
N SER A 244 -5.93 3.54 5.53
CA SER A 244 -4.71 4.34 5.72
C SER A 244 -4.91 5.33 6.88
N PRO A 245 -4.05 5.29 7.91
CA PRO A 245 -4.10 6.29 8.98
C PRO A 245 -3.73 7.66 8.41
N PRO A 246 -4.21 8.76 9.00
CA PRO A 246 -3.84 10.09 8.54
C PRO A 246 -2.33 10.31 8.63
N MET A 247 -1.72 10.85 7.58
CA MET A 247 -0.27 11.10 7.51
C MET A 247 0.03 12.54 7.12
N ALA A 248 1.16 13.04 7.60
CA ALA A 248 1.69 14.35 7.21
C ALA A 248 2.46 14.26 5.88
N TYR A 249 2.59 15.39 5.19
CA TYR A 249 3.29 15.46 3.89
C TYR A 249 4.75 15.03 3.99
N GLU A 250 5.43 15.30 5.11
CA GLU A 250 6.83 14.95 5.32
C GLU A 250 7.05 13.43 5.22
N ILE A 251 6.07 12.63 5.64
CA ILE A 251 6.11 11.16 5.51
C ILE A 251 6.02 10.75 4.04
N ALA A 252 5.13 11.37 3.27
CA ALA A 252 5.03 11.13 1.83
C ALA A 252 6.32 11.54 1.10
N ALA A 253 6.88 12.71 1.43
CA ALA A 253 8.14 13.19 0.87
C ALA A 253 9.33 12.28 1.22
N GLN A 254 9.36 11.73 2.44
CA GLN A 254 10.35 10.73 2.81
C GLN A 254 10.20 9.45 1.99
N ARG A 255 8.96 8.97 1.78
CA ARG A 255 8.71 7.80 0.92
C ARG A 255 9.13 8.04 -0.52
N MET A 256 8.91 9.23 -1.08
CA MET A 256 9.33 9.57 -2.44
C MET A 256 10.86 9.45 -2.60
N ARG A 257 11.63 10.06 -1.69
CA ARG A 257 13.10 9.94 -1.72
C ARG A 257 13.56 8.49 -1.59
N ARG A 258 12.94 7.74 -0.68
CA ARG A 258 13.30 6.34 -0.46
C ARG A 258 12.92 5.45 -1.65
N ALA A 259 11.84 5.76 -2.36
CA ALA A 259 11.49 5.09 -3.61
C ALA A 259 12.56 5.28 -4.68
N SER A 260 13.06 6.50 -4.87
CA SER A 260 14.19 6.77 -5.77
C SER A 260 15.43 5.96 -5.39
N GLU A 261 15.82 5.98 -4.11
CA GLU A 261 16.99 5.26 -3.60
C GLU A 261 16.87 3.73 -3.80
N VAL A 262 15.72 3.15 -3.50
CA VAL A 262 15.50 1.70 -3.62
C VAL A 262 15.52 1.25 -5.08
N ILE A 263 14.88 2.00 -5.98
CA ILE A 263 14.90 1.70 -7.43
C ILE A 263 16.33 1.79 -7.97
N GLU A 264 17.09 2.83 -7.59
CA GLU A 264 18.51 2.96 -7.97
C GLU A 264 19.35 1.79 -7.46
N GLN A 265 19.22 1.45 -6.17
CA GLN A 265 19.99 0.38 -5.56
C GLN A 265 19.73 -0.98 -6.23
N ARG A 266 18.49 -1.24 -6.64
CA ARG A 266 18.07 -2.53 -7.17
C ARG A 266 18.33 -2.68 -8.67
N HIS A 267 18.03 -1.64 -9.44
CA HIS A 267 17.99 -1.70 -10.91
C HIS A 267 19.10 -0.90 -11.59
N GLY A 268 19.85 -0.09 -10.84
CA GLY A 268 21.00 0.65 -11.35
C GLY A 268 20.65 1.92 -12.13
N PHE A 269 19.42 2.44 -12.02
CA PHE A 269 19.00 3.71 -12.61
C PHE A 269 18.16 4.53 -11.63
N TYR A 270 18.23 5.86 -11.76
CA TYR A 270 17.58 6.78 -10.83
C TYR A 270 16.31 7.38 -11.44
N ILE A 271 15.19 7.30 -10.71
CA ILE A 271 13.93 7.97 -11.05
C ILE A 271 13.61 8.97 -9.94
N THR A 272 13.31 10.21 -10.29
CA THR A 272 12.90 11.22 -9.30
C THR A 272 11.42 11.09 -8.99
N PHE A 273 11.05 10.79 -7.74
CA PHE A 273 9.67 10.87 -7.28
C PHE A 273 9.42 12.23 -6.64
N MET A 274 8.40 12.96 -7.12
CA MET A 274 8.07 14.28 -6.60
C MET A 274 6.57 14.56 -6.63
N ALA A 275 6.14 15.49 -5.80
CA ALA A 275 4.76 15.95 -5.76
C ALA A 275 4.82 17.49 -5.84
N PRO A 276 4.66 18.11 -7.02
CA PRO A 276 4.71 19.56 -7.17
C PRO A 276 3.44 20.22 -6.58
N GLY A 277 3.56 21.41 -6.00
CA GLY A 277 2.41 22.18 -5.48
C GLY A 277 2.33 22.25 -3.96
N THR A 278 1.16 22.67 -3.46
CA THR A 278 0.92 22.91 -2.02
C THR A 278 0.08 21.80 -1.43
N TYR A 279 0.58 21.16 -0.38
CA TYR A 279 -0.07 20.02 0.29
C TYR A 279 -0.51 20.43 1.68
N ALA A 280 -1.81 20.33 1.96
CA ALA A 280 -2.38 20.60 3.27
C ALA A 280 -3.27 19.43 3.70
N GLY A 281 -3.36 19.19 5.01
CA GLY A 281 -4.20 18.13 5.57
C GLY A 281 -3.62 16.73 5.37
N ASN A 282 -4.51 15.73 5.29
CA ASN A 282 -4.15 14.32 5.28
C ASN A 282 -3.50 13.90 3.94
N GLN A 283 -2.24 13.46 4.00
CA GLN A 283 -1.45 12.97 2.85
C GLN A 283 -1.29 11.45 2.83
N ALA A 284 -2.15 10.71 3.53
CA ALA A 284 -2.11 9.26 3.54
C ALA A 284 -2.21 8.67 2.13
N VAL A 285 -3.14 9.16 1.30
CA VAL A 285 -3.34 8.68 -0.08
C VAL A 285 -2.13 8.96 -0.96
N LEU A 286 -1.49 10.13 -0.82
CA LEU A 286 -0.24 10.46 -1.52
C LEU A 286 0.88 9.51 -1.12
N ALA A 287 1.12 9.36 0.19
CA ALA A 287 2.15 8.46 0.71
C ALA A 287 1.97 7.01 0.22
N ASP A 288 0.72 6.62 0.03
CA ASP A 288 0.29 5.32 -0.45
C ASP A 288 0.41 5.20 -1.98
N ALA A 289 0.09 6.25 -2.75
CA ALA A 289 0.28 6.30 -4.20
C ALA A 289 1.77 6.20 -4.58
N VAL A 290 2.65 6.81 -3.79
CA VAL A 290 4.10 6.69 -3.95
C VAL A 290 4.55 5.23 -3.83
N LEU A 291 4.06 4.52 -2.82
CA LEU A 291 4.39 3.11 -2.60
C LEU A 291 3.91 2.24 -3.75
N THR A 292 2.65 2.37 -4.18
CA THR A 292 2.09 1.54 -5.25
C THR A 292 2.76 1.84 -6.59
N THR A 293 3.08 3.10 -6.86
CA THR A 293 3.79 3.49 -8.09
C THR A 293 5.22 2.95 -8.11
N ALA A 294 5.97 3.07 -7.01
CA ALA A 294 7.31 2.53 -6.92
C ALA A 294 7.33 1.00 -7.10
N LYS A 295 6.36 0.30 -6.50
CA LYS A 295 6.20 -1.15 -6.69
C LYS A 295 5.83 -1.51 -8.12
N GLY A 296 4.94 -0.76 -8.76
CA GLY A 296 4.56 -1.01 -10.15
C GLY A 296 5.74 -0.86 -11.11
N ILE A 297 6.58 0.16 -10.89
CA ILE A 297 7.83 0.38 -11.64
C ILE A 297 8.82 -0.76 -11.38
N ASP A 298 8.97 -1.18 -10.12
CA ASP A 298 9.85 -2.29 -9.72
C ASP A 298 9.45 -3.61 -10.39
N HIS A 299 8.16 -3.89 -10.53
CA HIS A 299 7.67 -5.06 -11.26
C HIS A 299 8.07 -5.03 -12.74
N VAL A 300 7.93 -3.89 -13.42
CA VAL A 300 8.37 -3.77 -14.82
C VAL A 300 9.89 -3.89 -14.93
N ALA A 301 10.62 -3.28 -13.99
CA ALA A 301 12.07 -3.32 -13.96
C ALA A 301 12.65 -4.67 -13.49
N ALA A 302 11.84 -5.58 -12.96
CA ALA A 302 12.29 -6.93 -12.63
C ALA A 302 12.72 -7.73 -13.87
N ASP A 303 12.13 -7.44 -15.03
CA ASP A 303 12.59 -7.96 -16.33
C ASP A 303 13.76 -7.12 -16.87
N PRO A 304 14.89 -7.72 -17.31
CA PRO A 304 16.02 -6.95 -17.83
C PRO A 304 15.70 -6.05 -19.04
N LEU A 305 14.75 -6.44 -19.89
CA LEU A 305 14.30 -5.60 -21.00
C LEU A 305 13.40 -4.46 -20.49
N GLY A 306 12.46 -4.76 -19.60
CA GLY A 306 11.64 -3.76 -18.91
C GLY A 306 12.48 -2.71 -18.17
N ALA A 307 13.48 -3.13 -17.39
CA ALA A 307 14.43 -2.26 -16.70
C ALA A 307 15.12 -1.27 -17.65
N ARG A 308 15.59 -1.77 -18.79
CA ARG A 308 16.25 -0.94 -19.79
C ARG A 308 15.30 0.10 -20.38
N ILE A 309 14.08 -0.30 -20.74
CA ILE A 309 13.11 0.63 -21.33
C ILE A 309 12.70 1.69 -20.30
N VAL A 310 12.44 1.29 -19.05
CA VAL A 310 12.15 2.21 -17.95
C VAL A 310 13.31 3.20 -17.77
N ALA A 311 14.56 2.74 -17.73
CA ALA A 311 15.73 3.60 -17.59
C ALA A 311 15.88 4.61 -18.75
N GLU A 312 15.52 4.23 -19.97
CA GLU A 312 15.60 5.09 -21.16
C GLU A 312 14.43 6.08 -21.26
N ARG A 313 13.25 5.74 -20.74
CA ARG A 313 12.00 6.47 -21.01
C ARG A 313 11.30 7.07 -19.79
N LEU A 314 11.75 6.78 -18.58
CA LEU A 314 11.13 7.31 -17.36
C LEU A 314 12.21 7.93 -16.46
N ALA A 315 12.19 9.25 -16.37
CA ALA A 315 13.13 10.01 -15.54
C ALA A 315 12.46 10.55 -14.26
N VAL A 316 11.16 10.87 -14.33
CA VAL A 316 10.43 11.54 -13.25
C VAL A 316 9.06 10.91 -13.06
N VAL A 317 8.63 10.81 -11.81
CA VAL A 317 7.25 10.49 -11.40
C VAL A 317 6.71 11.68 -10.63
N GLU A 318 5.63 12.27 -11.13
CA GLU A 318 4.96 13.42 -10.53
C GLU A 318 3.60 13.02 -9.97
N PHE A 319 3.35 13.30 -8.69
CA PHE A 319 2.04 13.08 -8.07
C PHE A 319 1.22 14.36 -8.07
N VAL A 320 0.03 14.31 -8.67
CA VAL A 320 -0.86 15.46 -8.80
C VAL A 320 -2.24 15.09 -8.24
N PRO A 321 -2.82 15.88 -7.32
CA PRO A 321 -4.17 15.62 -6.84
C PRO A 321 -5.21 15.88 -7.95
N ASP A 322 -6.17 14.97 -8.11
CA ASP A 322 -7.28 15.09 -9.06
C ASP A 322 -8.55 14.40 -8.52
N ALA A 323 -9.71 14.64 -9.15
CA ALA A 323 -10.97 14.00 -8.79
C ALA A 323 -10.99 12.49 -9.15
N GLU A 324 -10.30 12.10 -10.21
CA GLU A 324 -10.24 10.72 -10.68
C GLU A 324 -8.80 10.20 -10.69
N PRO A 325 -8.52 9.01 -10.12
CA PRO A 325 -7.20 8.44 -10.18
C PRO A 325 -6.88 8.00 -11.62
N SER A 326 -5.77 8.49 -12.17
CA SER A 326 -5.34 8.17 -13.53
C SER A 326 -3.82 8.31 -13.67
N MET A 327 -3.28 7.90 -14.81
CA MET A 327 -1.84 7.99 -15.10
C MET A 327 -1.62 8.50 -16.52
N LYS A 328 -0.57 9.29 -16.69
CA LYS A 328 -0.16 9.82 -17.99
C LYS A 328 1.36 9.81 -18.09
N LEU A 329 1.90 9.28 -19.18
CA LEU A 329 3.33 9.28 -19.47
C LEU A 329 3.57 10.24 -20.63
N GLN A 330 4.39 11.26 -20.40
CA GLN A 330 4.73 12.25 -21.42
C GLN A 330 6.17 12.73 -21.21
N ASP A 331 6.97 12.72 -22.29
CA ASP A 331 8.31 13.32 -22.32
C ASP A 331 9.25 12.86 -21.18
N GLY A 332 9.13 11.60 -20.75
CA GLY A 332 9.93 11.04 -19.67
C GLY A 332 9.39 11.25 -18.26
N ALA A 333 8.22 11.88 -18.13
CA ALA A 333 7.53 12.11 -16.87
C ALA A 333 6.23 11.29 -16.78
N LEU A 334 6.12 10.44 -15.76
CA LEU A 334 4.88 9.77 -15.39
C LEU A 334 4.12 10.66 -14.40
N THR A 335 3.06 11.31 -14.85
CA THR A 335 2.11 12.00 -13.96
C THR A 335 1.10 10.99 -13.42
N VAL A 336 1.07 10.84 -12.10
CA VAL A 336 0.12 10.02 -11.35
C VAL A 336 -0.91 10.94 -10.72
N TYR A 337 -2.12 10.90 -11.23
CA TYR A 337 -3.27 11.61 -10.68
C TYR A 337 -3.88 10.79 -9.55
N TYR A 338 -4.08 11.40 -8.37
CA TYR A 338 -4.63 10.72 -7.20
C TYR A 338 -5.73 11.56 -6.53
N ASN A 339 -6.77 10.91 -6.00
CA ASN A 339 -7.86 11.57 -5.29
C ASN A 339 -7.68 11.48 -3.76
N PRO A 340 -7.27 12.56 -3.08
CA PRO A 340 -7.07 12.53 -1.63
C PRO A 340 -8.36 12.29 -0.83
N ALA A 341 -9.55 12.59 -1.40
CA ALA A 341 -10.84 12.41 -0.74
C ALA A 341 -11.39 10.98 -0.85
N ALA A 342 -10.93 10.19 -1.83
CA ALA A 342 -11.39 8.81 -2.05
C ALA A 342 -10.68 7.76 -1.17
N GLY A 343 -9.77 8.18 -0.28
CA GLY A 343 -9.02 7.27 0.59
C GLY A 343 -8.17 6.30 -0.23
N LEU A 344 -8.18 5.01 0.12
CA LEU A 344 -7.41 3.98 -0.59
C LEU A 344 -7.77 3.89 -2.08
N GLN A 345 -9.04 4.12 -2.45
CA GLN A 345 -9.50 4.06 -3.85
C GLN A 345 -9.00 5.24 -4.67
N GLY A 346 -8.49 6.28 -4.01
CA GLY A 346 -7.97 7.47 -4.66
C GLY A 346 -6.58 7.31 -5.26
N ARG A 347 -5.98 6.12 -5.26
CA ARG A 347 -4.68 5.86 -5.89
C ARG A 347 -4.75 4.69 -6.86
N PRO A 348 -3.94 4.68 -7.92
CA PRO A 348 -3.75 3.47 -8.71
C PRO A 348 -3.07 2.38 -7.88
N SER A 349 -3.46 1.11 -8.10
CA SER A 349 -2.72 -0.05 -7.58
C SER A 349 -1.37 -0.19 -8.27
N SER A 350 -0.46 -0.95 -7.66
CA SER A 350 0.82 -1.30 -8.29
C SER A 350 0.61 -2.05 -9.60
N LEU A 351 -0.36 -2.97 -9.65
CA LEU A 351 -0.72 -3.71 -10.86
C LEU A 351 -1.22 -2.78 -11.98
N ALA A 352 -2.06 -1.79 -11.64
CA ALA A 352 -2.49 -0.79 -12.62
C ALA A 352 -1.30 -0.01 -13.18
N VAL A 353 -0.33 0.37 -12.32
CA VAL A 353 0.90 1.05 -12.75
C VAL A 353 1.75 0.15 -13.65
N THR A 354 1.96 -1.11 -13.28
CA THR A 354 2.72 -2.09 -14.08
C THR A 354 2.12 -2.23 -15.47
N ARG A 355 0.82 -2.54 -15.57
CA ARG A 355 0.12 -2.70 -16.85
C ARG A 355 0.16 -1.43 -17.69
N TYR A 356 -0.02 -0.28 -17.05
CA TYR A 356 0.05 1.00 -17.75
C TYR A 356 1.44 1.21 -18.37
N LEU A 357 2.50 0.94 -17.62
CA LEU A 357 3.88 1.08 -18.11
C LEU A 357 4.21 0.07 -19.20
N GLU A 358 3.80 -1.20 -19.07
CA GLU A 358 3.98 -2.24 -20.10
C GLU A 358 3.26 -1.88 -21.41
N GLY A 359 2.11 -1.21 -21.33
CA GLY A 359 1.37 -0.75 -22.51
C GLY A 359 1.88 0.56 -23.11
N ALA A 360 2.54 1.42 -22.31
CA ALA A 360 2.95 2.77 -22.71
C ALA A 360 4.42 2.87 -23.16
N LEU A 361 5.27 1.92 -22.76
CA LEU A 361 6.71 1.90 -23.02
C LEU A 361 7.07 1.00 -24.22
#